data_AF-A0A1B6H1X0-F1
#
_entry.id   AF-A0A1B6H1X0-F1
#
_cell.length_a   1.000
_cell.length_b   1.000
_cell.length_c   1.000
_cell.angle_alpha   90.00
_cell.angle_beta   90.00
_cell.angle_gamma   90.00
#
_symmetry.space_group_name_H-M   'P 1'
#
loop_
_entity.id
_entity.type
_entity.pdbx_description
1 polymer ?
#
loop_
_entity_poly.entity_id
_entity_poly.type
_entity_poly.pdbx_seq_one_letter_code
_entity_poly.pdbx_strand_id
1 'polypeptide(L)'
;QLWLQEALYLCDSSLEGVFDASPVLVERVHSCYIVGSLIMVRLAIIGRGVNISVFRDRYNGICKLKQELEDRGVCSTFRREPFVMQITGDPGIGKSQMAYRNMIHLLQATGLLNGDTNPIYTHPPGAKYWENCNGEPVLFMDDAFVARSGETFDSEVAALMALKSSALFTPPMAE
;
A
#
# COMPACT_ATOMS: atom_id res chain seq x y z
N GLN A 1 11.64 -4.20 -26.90
CA GLN A 1 10.28 -3.78 -27.31
C GLN A 1 9.31 -3.77 -26.12
N LEU A 2 9.27 -4.82 -25.28
CA LEU A 2 8.36 -4.92 -24.13
C LEU A 2 8.34 -3.69 -23.20
N TRP A 3 9.52 -3.16 -22.82
CA TRP A 3 9.58 -1.97 -21.95
C TRP A 3 8.95 -0.72 -22.58
N LEU A 4 9.11 -0.52 -23.90
CA LEU A 4 8.60 0.66 -24.58
C LEU A 4 7.06 0.64 -24.67
N GLN A 5 6.48 -0.55 -24.83
CA GLN A 5 5.03 -0.75 -24.82
C GLN A 5 4.46 -0.48 -23.43
N GLU A 6 5.12 -0.99 -22.39
CA GLU A 6 4.74 -0.73 -21.00
C GLU A 6 4.83 0.76 -20.67
N ALA A 7 5.92 1.43 -21.06
CA ALA A 7 6.09 2.86 -20.82
C ALA A 7 5.04 3.70 -21.56
N LEU A 8 4.61 3.27 -22.76
CA LEU A 8 3.54 3.93 -23.51
C LEU A 8 2.19 3.77 -22.82
N TYR A 9 1.87 2.54 -22.38
CA TYR A 9 0.65 2.25 -21.66
C TYR A 9 0.55 3.06 -20.37
N LEU A 10 1.60 3.05 -19.54
CA LEU A 10 1.59 3.73 -18.25
C LEU A 10 1.57 5.26 -18.36
N CYS A 11 2.10 5.83 -19.45
CA CYS A 11 2.03 7.28 -19.69
C CYS A 11 0.73 7.73 -20.38
N ASP A 12 -0.24 6.84 -20.59
CA ASP A 12 -1.52 7.20 -21.18
C ASP A 12 -2.35 8.05 -20.21
N SER A 13 -2.81 9.22 -20.66
CA SER A 13 -3.58 10.16 -19.82
C SER A 13 -4.91 9.58 -19.33
N SER A 14 -5.45 8.56 -20.00
CA SER A 14 -6.65 7.85 -19.54
C SER A 14 -6.46 7.14 -18.19
N LEU A 15 -5.22 6.87 -17.78
CA LEU A 15 -4.90 6.22 -16.51
C LEU A 15 -4.73 7.20 -15.34
N GLU A 16 -4.75 8.52 -15.57
CA GLU A 16 -4.35 9.53 -14.58
C GLU A 16 -5.13 9.42 -13.25
N GLY A 17 -6.45 9.22 -13.32
CA GLY A 17 -7.32 9.01 -12.16
C GLY A 17 -7.37 7.57 -11.65
N VAL A 18 -6.80 6.61 -12.38
CA VAL A 18 -6.77 5.18 -12.00
C VAL A 18 -5.58 4.91 -11.07
N PHE A 19 -4.51 5.69 -11.18
CA PHE A 19 -3.32 5.52 -10.32
C PHE A 19 -3.64 5.65 -8.83
N ASP A 20 -4.54 6.55 -8.45
CA ASP A 20 -4.94 6.77 -7.06
C ASP A 20 -5.65 5.55 -6.45
N ALA A 21 -6.34 4.76 -7.29
CA ALA A 21 -7.11 3.59 -6.88
C ALA A 21 -6.38 2.24 -7.10
N SER A 22 -5.25 2.25 -7.82
CA SER A 22 -4.56 1.03 -8.24
C SER A 22 -3.08 1.02 -7.83
N PRO A 23 -2.76 0.49 -6.63
CA PRO A 23 -1.38 0.31 -6.19
C PRO A 23 -0.54 -0.51 -7.17
N VAL A 24 -1.16 -1.48 -7.85
CA VAL A 24 -0.51 -2.32 -8.86
C VAL A 24 0.00 -1.50 -10.05
N LEU A 25 -0.78 -0.52 -10.54
CA LEU A 25 -0.31 0.34 -11.63
C LEU A 25 0.85 1.24 -11.19
N VAL A 26 0.83 1.71 -9.95
CA VAL A 26 1.90 2.52 -9.38
C VAL A 26 3.19 1.71 -9.23
N GLU A 27 3.09 0.46 -8.79
CA GLU A 27 4.23 -0.48 -8.72
C GLU A 27 4.80 -0.76 -10.11
N ARG A 28 3.94 -0.89 -11.13
CA ARG A 28 4.36 -1.04 -12.53
C ARG A 28 5.11 0.20 -13.04
N VAL A 29 4.70 1.41 -12.69
CA VAL A 29 5.47 2.64 -12.98
C VAL A 29 6.86 2.58 -12.35
N HIS A 30 6.94 2.17 -11.09
CA HIS A 30 8.22 2.05 -10.39
C HIS A 30 9.13 0.98 -11.00
N SER A 31 8.58 -0.19 -11.32
CA SER A 31 9.29 -1.28 -12.00
C SER A 31 9.78 -0.85 -13.38
N CYS A 32 8.92 -0.14 -14.14
CA CYS A 32 9.26 0.42 -15.44
C CYS A 32 10.39 1.45 -15.32
N TYR A 33 10.38 2.30 -14.29
CA TYR A 33 11.48 3.22 -13.98
C TYR A 33 12.80 2.48 -13.70
N ILE A 34 12.81 1.45 -12.84
CA ILE A 34 14.02 0.69 -12.51
C ILE A 34 14.59 0.04 -13.78
N VAL A 35 13.77 -0.71 -14.52
CA VAL A 35 14.21 -1.40 -15.74
C VAL A 35 14.70 -0.40 -16.78
N GLY A 36 14.01 0.74 -16.93
CA GLY A 36 14.39 1.82 -17.83
C GLY A 36 15.75 2.41 -17.48
N SER A 37 16.03 2.61 -16.18
CA SER A 37 17.33 3.12 -15.70
C SER A 37 18.48 2.17 -16.05
N LEU A 38 18.27 0.85 -15.89
CA LEU A 38 19.27 -0.16 -16.24
C LEU A 38 19.56 -0.18 -17.74
N ILE A 39 18.51 -0.05 -18.57
CA ILE A 39 18.66 0.03 -20.02
C ILE A 39 19.38 1.34 -20.40
N MET A 40 19.04 2.49 -19.80
CA MET A 40 19.74 3.77 -20.02
C MET A 40 21.24 3.65 -19.76
N VAL A 41 21.62 3.04 -18.62
CA VAL A 41 23.03 2.83 -18.26
C VAL A 41 23.73 1.95 -19.29
N ARG A 42 23.12 0.83 -19.69
CA ARG A 42 23.69 -0.07 -20.71
C ARG A 42 23.85 0.64 -22.06
N LEU A 43 22.86 1.41 -22.49
CA LEU A 43 22.91 2.17 -23.73
C LEU A 43 23.98 3.28 -23.71
N ALA A 44 24.22 3.89 -22.55
CA ALA A 44 25.29 4.87 -22.38
C ALA A 44 26.70 4.24 -22.54
N ILE A 45 26.86 2.99 -22.11
CA ILE A 45 28.14 2.25 -22.21
C ILE A 45 28.40 1.75 -23.63
N ILE A 46 27.37 1.30 -24.36
CA ILE A 46 27.52 0.64 -25.67
C ILE A 46 28.10 1.55 -26.77
N GLY A 47 27.96 2.88 -26.65
CA GLY A 47 28.73 3.84 -27.44
C GLY A 47 28.49 3.85 -28.96
N ARG A 48 27.77 4.88 -29.42
CA ARG A 48 27.60 5.38 -30.82
C ARG A 48 26.96 4.42 -31.85
N GLY A 49 25.87 4.89 -32.44
CA GLY A 49 25.17 4.27 -33.58
C GLY A 49 23.70 3.91 -33.31
N VAL A 50 23.31 3.79 -32.05
CA VAL A 50 21.92 3.51 -31.66
C VAL A 50 21.19 4.82 -31.41
N ASN A 51 20.12 5.07 -32.16
CA ASN A 51 19.21 6.18 -31.88
C ASN A 51 18.39 5.88 -30.62
N ILE A 52 18.76 6.52 -29.51
CA ILE A 52 18.11 6.35 -28.21
C ILE A 52 17.11 7.46 -27.88
N SER A 53 16.80 8.36 -28.81
CA SER A 53 15.89 9.50 -28.58
C SER A 53 14.53 9.06 -28.07
N VAL A 54 13.87 8.16 -28.82
CA VAL A 54 12.56 7.60 -28.47
C VAL A 54 12.57 6.96 -27.08
N PHE A 55 13.61 6.21 -26.76
CA PHE A 55 13.75 5.57 -25.46
C PHE A 55 13.92 6.60 -24.34
N ARG A 56 14.80 7.59 -24.54
CA ARG A 56 15.05 8.67 -23.59
C ARG A 56 13.79 9.51 -23.34
N ASP A 57 13.05 9.85 -24.38
CA ASP A 57 11.82 10.64 -24.26
C ASP A 57 10.77 9.90 -23.44
N ARG A 58 10.60 8.60 -23.68
CA ARG A 58 9.69 7.75 -22.88
C ARG A 58 10.19 7.54 -21.46
N TYR A 59 11.49 7.37 -21.27
CA TYR A 59 12.07 7.25 -19.94
C TYR A 59 11.87 8.52 -19.12
N ASN A 60 12.06 9.69 -19.72
CA ASN A 60 11.77 10.97 -19.08
C ASN A 60 10.28 11.12 -18.73
N GLY A 61 9.38 10.62 -19.57
CA GLY A 61 7.94 10.55 -19.26
C GLY A 61 7.66 9.71 -18.01
N ILE A 62 8.27 8.53 -17.91
CA ILE A 62 8.17 7.66 -16.73
C ILE A 62 8.79 8.32 -15.48
N CYS A 63 9.92 9.01 -15.61
CA CYS A 63 10.51 9.75 -14.49
C CYS A 63 9.58 10.84 -13.95
N LYS A 64 8.93 11.60 -14.86
CA LYS A 64 7.95 12.62 -14.48
C LYS A 64 6.73 12.01 -13.81
N LEU A 65 6.14 10.96 -14.41
CA LEU A 65 5.00 10.27 -13.83
C LEU A 65 5.32 9.69 -12.45
N LYS A 66 6.49 9.07 -12.29
CA LYS A 66 6.96 8.59 -10.98
C LYS A 66 7.02 9.73 -9.97
N GLN A 67 7.64 10.86 -10.34
CA GLN A 67 7.77 12.01 -9.46
C GLN A 67 6.41 12.62 -9.10
N GLU A 68 5.50 12.76 -10.05
CA GLU A 68 4.12 13.22 -9.81
C GLU A 68 3.35 12.26 -8.88
N LEU A 69 3.56 10.95 -9.02
CA LEU A 69 2.96 9.97 -8.12
C LEU A 69 3.60 10.02 -6.73
N GLU A 70 4.91 10.28 -6.61
CA GLU A 70 5.60 10.50 -5.33
C GLU A 70 5.10 11.77 -4.64
N ASP A 71 4.94 12.87 -5.38
CA ASP A 71 4.46 14.17 -4.88
C ASP A 71 3.00 14.10 -4.43
N ARG A 72 2.14 13.38 -5.18
CA ARG A 72 0.77 13.05 -4.75
C ARG A 72 0.75 12.07 -3.60
N GLY A 73 1.86 11.38 -3.36
CA GLY A 73 1.96 10.39 -2.31
C GLY A 73 1.41 9.01 -2.66
N VAL A 74 1.03 8.79 -3.90
CA VAL A 74 0.49 7.51 -4.35
C VAL A 74 1.62 6.51 -4.60
N CYS A 75 2.80 6.99 -5.00
CA CYS A 75 4.01 6.19 -5.11
C CYS A 75 4.58 5.89 -3.72
N SER A 76 4.32 4.68 -3.24
CA SER A 76 4.88 4.15 -2.02
C SER A 76 5.95 3.13 -2.40
N THR A 77 7.18 3.60 -2.68
CA THR A 77 8.37 2.73 -2.56
C THR A 77 8.54 2.23 -1.13
N PHE A 78 7.83 2.86 -0.19
CA PHE A 78 7.80 2.58 1.23
C PHE A 78 6.35 2.58 1.71
N ARG A 79 6.01 1.60 2.53
CA ARG A 79 4.71 1.51 3.19
C ARG A 79 4.44 2.78 3.98
N ARG A 80 3.27 3.40 3.73
CA ARG A 80 2.81 4.54 4.52
C ARG A 80 2.37 4.09 5.90
N GLU A 81 2.66 4.92 6.89
CA GLU A 81 2.16 4.72 8.23
C GLU A 81 0.61 4.72 8.21
N PRO A 82 -0.04 3.71 8.81
CA PRO A 82 -1.50 3.66 8.85
C PRO A 82 -2.07 4.75 9.75
N PHE A 83 -3.24 5.26 9.38
CA PHE A 83 -4.04 6.09 10.27
C PHE A 83 -4.63 5.22 11.39
N VAL A 84 -4.32 5.55 12.65
CA VAL A 84 -4.75 4.78 13.82
C VAL A 84 -5.79 5.56 14.62
N MET A 85 -6.93 4.91 14.89
CA MET A 85 -7.97 5.42 15.78
C MET A 85 -8.11 4.47 16.98
N GLN A 86 -8.06 5.03 18.19
CA GLN A 86 -8.34 4.30 19.42
C GLN A 86 -9.64 4.82 20.03
N ILE A 87 -10.59 3.93 20.30
CA ILE A 87 -11.87 4.25 20.94
C ILE A 87 -11.89 3.59 22.31
N THR A 88 -11.92 4.38 23.37
CA THR A 88 -11.92 3.92 24.77
C THR A 88 -13.19 4.35 25.50
N GLY A 89 -13.59 3.57 26.50
CA GLY A 89 -14.76 3.84 27.33
C GLY A 89 -15.37 2.57 27.92
N ASP A 90 -16.43 2.74 28.71
CA ASP A 90 -17.06 1.65 29.46
C ASP A 90 -17.66 0.56 28.55
N PRO A 91 -17.76 -0.70 29.02
CA PRO A 91 -18.49 -1.75 28.30
C PRO A 91 -19.94 -1.35 28.01
N GLY A 92 -20.47 -1.77 26.86
CA GLY A 92 -21.88 -1.56 26.51
C GLY A 92 -22.25 -0.18 25.93
N ILE A 93 -21.32 0.79 25.85
CA ILE A 93 -21.61 2.11 25.27
C ILE A 93 -21.62 2.15 23.73
N GLY A 94 -21.45 1.01 23.06
CA GLY A 94 -21.47 0.90 21.61
C GLY A 94 -20.14 1.22 20.89
N LYS A 95 -18.99 1.05 21.57
CA LYS A 95 -17.66 1.34 21.00
C LYS A 95 -17.39 0.60 19.68
N SER A 96 -17.58 -0.72 19.66
CA SER A 96 -17.33 -1.54 18.47
C SER A 96 -18.26 -1.12 17.32
N GLN A 97 -19.53 -0.81 17.61
CA GLN A 97 -20.48 -0.29 16.60
C GLN A 97 -20.03 1.06 16.02
N MET A 98 -19.52 1.97 16.85
CA MET A 98 -18.98 3.24 16.40
C MET A 98 -17.71 3.06 15.56
N ALA A 99 -16.81 2.17 15.99
CA ALA A 99 -15.60 1.82 15.25
C ALA A 99 -15.96 1.30 13.85
N TYR A 100 -16.84 0.30 13.75
CA TYR A 100 -17.28 -0.27 12.47
C TYR A 100 -17.86 0.79 11.53
N ARG A 101 -18.76 1.64 12.03
CA ARG A 101 -19.35 2.71 11.20
C ARG A 101 -18.31 3.71 10.70
N ASN A 102 -17.39 4.14 11.57
CA ASN A 102 -16.34 5.07 11.20
C ASN A 102 -15.39 4.47 10.16
N MET A 103 -14.98 3.21 10.33
CA MET A 103 -14.11 2.50 9.38
C MET A 103 -14.74 2.43 7.98
N ILE A 104 -16.02 2.05 7.89
CA ILE A 104 -16.74 2.00 6.62
C ILE A 104 -16.88 3.39 5.99
N HIS A 105 -17.23 4.43 6.76
CA HIS A 105 -17.34 5.79 6.23
C HIS A 105 -16.01 6.32 5.69
N LEU A 106 -14.90 6.07 6.40
CA LEU A 106 -13.57 6.49 5.96
C LEU A 106 -13.17 5.78 4.66
N LEU A 107 -13.42 4.47 4.56
CA LEU A 107 -13.16 3.71 3.34
C LEU A 107 -14.03 4.14 2.15
N GLN A 108 -15.29 4.51 2.39
CA GLN A 108 -16.15 5.06 1.36
C GLN A 108 -15.62 6.39 0.83
N ALA A 109 -15.13 7.26 1.72
CA ALA A 109 -14.58 8.56 1.34
C ALA A 109 -13.28 8.45 0.50
N THR A 110 -12.52 7.36 0.63
CA THR A 110 -11.32 7.12 -0.17
C THR A 110 -11.59 6.42 -1.50
N GLY A 111 -12.81 5.91 -1.72
CA GLY A 111 -13.14 5.12 -2.92
C GLY A 111 -12.55 3.71 -2.93
N LEU A 112 -12.01 3.23 -1.80
CA LEU A 112 -11.38 1.90 -1.68
C LEU A 112 -12.38 0.77 -1.39
N LEU A 113 -13.66 1.09 -1.22
CA LEU A 113 -14.69 0.12 -0.88
C LEU A 113 -15.18 -0.61 -2.13
N ASN A 114 -14.60 -1.78 -2.42
CA ASN A 114 -15.02 -2.66 -3.50
C ASN A 114 -16.14 -3.59 -3.02
N GLY A 115 -17.27 -3.62 -3.75
CA GLY A 115 -18.58 -4.03 -3.25
C GLY A 115 -18.80 -5.49 -2.83
N ASP A 116 -17.81 -6.37 -2.94
CA ASP A 116 -18.05 -7.82 -2.84
C ASP A 116 -17.38 -8.52 -1.64
N THR A 117 -16.48 -7.85 -0.90
CA THR A 117 -15.79 -8.45 0.26
C THR A 117 -15.84 -7.54 1.49
N ASN A 118 -15.78 -8.14 2.68
CA ASN A 118 -15.65 -7.38 3.92
C ASN A 118 -14.27 -6.70 3.94
N PRO A 119 -14.18 -5.35 3.96
CA PRO A 119 -12.91 -4.65 3.86
C PRO A 119 -12.18 -4.55 5.22
N ILE A 120 -12.69 -5.21 6.26
CA ILE A 120 -12.18 -5.13 7.63
C ILE A 120 -11.70 -6.51 8.06
N TYR A 121 -10.40 -6.63 8.29
CA TYR A 121 -9.81 -7.76 9.01
C TYR A 121 -9.91 -7.50 10.51
N THR A 122 -10.54 -8.42 11.25
CA THR A 122 -10.64 -8.32 12.72
C THR A 122 -9.60 -9.24 13.33
N HIS A 123 -8.63 -8.68 14.04
CA HIS A 123 -7.59 -9.44 14.73
C HIS A 123 -8.04 -9.77 16.16
N PRO A 124 -8.19 -11.06 16.50
CA PRO A 124 -8.63 -11.45 17.84
C PRO A 124 -7.55 -11.16 18.91
N PRO A 125 -7.94 -10.76 20.13
CA PRO A 125 -7.01 -10.58 21.24
C PRO A 125 -6.17 -11.83 21.51
N GLY A 126 -4.86 -11.66 21.64
CA GLY A 126 -3.93 -12.77 21.92
C GLY A 126 -3.73 -13.78 20.80
N ALA A 127 -4.29 -13.56 19.60
CA ALA A 127 -4.06 -14.44 18.46
C ALA A 127 -2.59 -14.36 18.00
N LYS A 128 -1.92 -15.52 17.94
CA LYS A 128 -0.54 -15.62 17.46
C LYS A 128 -0.42 -15.49 15.95
N TYR A 129 -1.44 -15.96 15.23
CA TYR A 129 -1.48 -16.02 13.78
C TYR A 129 -2.64 -15.21 13.22
N TRP A 130 -2.44 -14.65 12.03
CA TRP A 130 -3.37 -13.76 11.35
C TRP A 130 -4.23 -14.54 10.35
N GLU A 131 -4.98 -15.52 10.84
CA GLU A 131 -5.77 -16.41 9.99
C GLU A 131 -6.76 -15.63 9.12
N ASN A 132 -6.83 -15.98 7.84
CA ASN A 132 -7.72 -15.37 6.85
C ASN A 132 -7.49 -13.86 6.60
N CYS A 133 -6.32 -13.31 6.96
CA CYS A 133 -5.90 -11.97 6.55
C CYS A 133 -5.50 -11.99 5.07
N ASN A 134 -6.33 -11.41 4.20
CA ASN A 134 -6.16 -11.42 2.74
C ASN A 134 -5.81 -10.03 2.16
N GLY A 135 -5.24 -9.15 2.97
CA GLY A 135 -4.85 -7.81 2.54
C GLY A 135 -6.01 -6.82 2.59
N GLU A 136 -6.93 -7.02 3.53
CA GLU A 136 -8.00 -6.07 3.83
C GLU A 136 -7.41 -4.67 4.13
N PRO A 137 -8.05 -3.59 3.63
CA PRO A 137 -7.52 -2.24 3.81
C PRO A 137 -7.63 -1.72 5.25
N VAL A 138 -8.40 -2.39 6.12
CA VAL A 138 -8.59 -2.00 7.52
C VAL A 138 -8.32 -3.17 8.44
N LEU A 139 -7.52 -2.89 9.48
CA LEU A 139 -7.34 -3.76 10.64
C LEU A 139 -8.18 -3.24 11.81
N PHE A 140 -8.97 -4.12 12.40
CA PHE A 140 -9.71 -3.86 13.64
C PHE A 140 -9.19 -4.77 14.75
N MET A 141 -8.66 -4.18 15.82
CA MET A 141 -8.27 -4.90 17.04
C MET A 141 -9.34 -4.61 18.11
N ASP A 142 -10.32 -5.52 18.26
CA ASP A 142 -11.34 -5.40 19.30
C ASP A 142 -10.73 -5.70 20.67
N ASP A 143 -11.15 -5.00 21.72
CA ASP A 143 -10.60 -5.16 23.08
C ASP A 143 -9.05 -5.12 23.20
N ALA A 144 -8.40 -4.36 22.31
CA ALA A 144 -6.95 -4.19 22.34
C ALA A 144 -6.47 -3.56 23.66
N PHE A 145 -5.34 -4.06 24.17
CA PHE A 145 -4.66 -3.59 25.37
C PHE A 145 -5.51 -3.66 26.65
N VAL A 146 -6.49 -4.56 26.69
CA VAL A 146 -7.22 -4.90 27.92
C VAL A 146 -6.26 -5.53 28.94
N ALA A 147 -5.42 -6.48 28.48
CA ALA A 147 -4.28 -6.92 29.27
C ALA A 147 -3.24 -5.79 29.32
N ARG A 148 -2.76 -5.44 30.53
CA ARG A 148 -1.75 -4.39 30.74
C ARG A 148 -0.34 -4.94 30.97
N SER A 149 -0.21 -6.26 30.98
CA SER A 149 1.05 -6.98 31.24
C SER A 149 0.93 -8.42 30.77
N GLY A 150 2.08 -9.06 30.54
CA GLY A 150 2.16 -10.46 30.13
C GLY A 150 2.17 -10.64 28.61
N GLU A 151 2.24 -11.89 28.17
CA GLU A 151 2.49 -12.24 26.77
C GLU A 151 1.48 -11.63 25.78
N THR A 152 0.21 -11.53 26.16
CA THR A 152 -0.85 -10.91 25.34
C THR A 152 -0.61 -9.41 25.14
N PHE A 153 -0.17 -8.69 26.17
CA PHE A 153 0.13 -7.27 26.04
C PHE A 153 1.36 -7.06 25.16
N ASP A 154 2.41 -7.84 25.37
CA ASP A 154 3.65 -7.74 24.60
C ASP A 154 3.42 -8.07 23.11
N SER A 155 2.57 -9.07 22.82
CA SER A 155 2.22 -9.43 21.44
C SER A 155 1.40 -8.35 20.74
N GLU A 156 0.41 -7.75 21.41
CA GLU A 156 -0.40 -6.65 20.87
C GLU A 156 0.43 -5.39 20.62
N VAL A 157 1.36 -5.07 21.53
CA VAL A 157 2.30 -3.95 21.35
C VAL A 157 3.24 -4.22 20.18
N ALA A 158 3.80 -5.42 20.08
CA ALA A 158 4.67 -5.79 18.96
C ALA A 158 3.93 -5.71 17.62
N ALA A 159 2.68 -6.20 17.56
CA ALA A 159 1.83 -6.10 16.38
C ALA A 159 1.60 -4.63 15.99
N LEU A 160 1.19 -3.77 16.94
CA LEU A 160 0.98 -2.34 16.67
C LEU A 160 2.25 -1.65 16.20
N MET A 161 3.40 -1.94 16.79
CA MET A 161 4.69 -1.35 16.39
C MET A 161 5.10 -1.78 14.98
N ALA A 162 4.92 -3.05 14.64
CA ALA A 162 5.18 -3.55 13.29
C ALA A 162 4.22 -2.93 12.27
N LEU A 163 2.96 -2.72 12.65
CA LEU A 163 1.96 -2.07 11.82
C LEU A 163 2.24 -0.57 11.62
N LYS A 164 2.75 0.12 12.63
CA LYS A 164 3.05 1.56 12.56
C LYS A 164 4.36 1.86 11.85
N SER A 165 5.25 0.87 11.76
CA SER A 165 6.50 0.97 11.02
C SER A 165 6.28 1.10 9.50
N SER A 166 7.14 1.87 8.84
CA SER A 166 7.21 1.96 7.37
C SER A 166 7.90 0.75 6.72
N ALA A 167 8.35 -0.22 7.51
CA ALA A 167 8.87 -1.48 7.01
C ALA A 167 7.76 -2.33 6.36
N LEU A 168 8.15 -3.17 5.39
CA LEU A 168 7.27 -4.20 4.84
C LEU A 168 6.75 -5.07 5.99
N PHE A 169 5.43 -5.17 6.10
CA PHE A 169 4.76 -5.96 7.13
C PHE A 169 4.19 -7.22 6.50
N THR A 170 4.72 -8.36 6.93
CA THR A 170 4.19 -9.67 6.58
C THR A 170 3.61 -10.27 7.85
N PRO A 171 2.28 -10.39 7.97
CA PRO A 171 1.67 -10.94 9.17
C PRO A 171 2.06 -12.42 9.33
N PRO A 172 2.24 -12.91 10.57
CA PRO A 172 2.49 -14.32 10.82
C PRO A 172 1.24 -15.12 10.49
N MET A 173 1.27 -15.92 9.43
CA MET A 173 0.19 -16.83 9.04
C MET A 173 0.44 -18.21 9.65
N ALA A 174 -0.63 -18.91 10.05
CA ALA A 174 -0.54 -20.34 10.35
C ALA A 174 -0.37 -21.12 9.04
N GLU A 175 0.47 -22.16 9.04
CA GLU A 175 0.60 -23.10 7.92
C GLU A 175 -0.68 -23.93 7.68
#